data_AF-A0A6M3KKC6-F1
#
_entry.id   AF-A0A6M3KKC6-F1
#
_cell.length_a   1.000
_cell.length_b   1.000
_cell.length_c   1.000
_cell.angle_alpha   90.00
_cell.angle_beta   90.00
_cell.angle_gamma   90.00
#
_symmetry.space_group_name_H-M   'P 1'
#
loop_
_entity.id
_entity.type
_entity.pdbx_description
1 polymer ?
#
loop_
_entity_poly.entity_id
_entity_poly.type
_entity_poly.pdbx_seq_one_letter_code
_entity_poly.pdbx_strand_id
1 'polypeptide(L)'
;MAKTNLKKESFVTEPPETYGGVPEFVITYLNYKSRTYDGLNKLLVASKNRLAGCGIERDEEHDDIIPGLEGIKGKIVRSIEKDLGYWRIWTDWLKGVPGIGPDTASKLILWWNYKFVPICGDCGTDLIRKEKTYWCESCNKTAKGEGSLVQRIEMRDFPTISKWWAFMGVHCDENGVKPKRKAGEQSNWSSKKRTLAHLIGEQFNRWTKRDHKYAKFLLAQKEKHRRKNGKRDKAWSDGHILNAAQNEAVKLFLAHFWTVARTLEEKPVSLPYAGTIMGHTDIIAPFYWD
;
A
#
# COMPACT_ATOMS: atom_id res chain seq x y z
N MET A 1 19.17 -25.90 -48.10
CA MET A 1 18.60 -25.23 -46.91
C MET A 1 18.60 -23.73 -47.16
N ALA A 2 17.44 -23.16 -47.50
CA ALA A 2 17.30 -21.73 -47.79
C ALA A 2 17.28 -20.92 -46.49
N LYS A 3 18.21 -19.99 -46.33
CA LYS A 3 18.25 -19.04 -45.21
C LYS A 3 17.27 -17.91 -45.50
N THR A 4 16.10 -17.94 -44.88
CA THR A 4 15.11 -16.86 -44.96
C THR A 4 15.63 -15.66 -44.17
N ASN A 5 16.11 -14.64 -44.88
CA ASN A 5 16.47 -13.33 -44.33
C ASN A 5 15.19 -12.61 -43.88
N LEU A 6 14.84 -12.74 -42.61
CA LEU A 6 13.82 -11.91 -41.97
C LEU A 6 14.36 -10.47 -41.91
N LYS A 7 13.85 -9.61 -42.79
CA LYS A 7 14.07 -8.16 -42.74
C LYS A 7 13.62 -7.66 -41.38
N LYS A 8 14.54 -7.06 -40.61
CA LYS A 8 14.22 -6.27 -39.43
C LYS A 8 13.47 -5.03 -39.90
N GLU A 9 12.15 -5.10 -39.92
CA GLU A 9 11.32 -3.90 -39.99
C GLU A 9 11.60 -3.09 -38.72
N SER A 10 12.16 -1.90 -38.92
CA SER A 10 12.35 -0.92 -37.87
C SER A 10 10.98 -0.43 -37.44
N PHE A 11 10.41 -1.06 -36.42
CA PHE A 11 9.25 -0.54 -35.71
C PHE A 11 9.63 0.84 -35.18
N VAL A 12 9.03 1.88 -35.74
CA VAL A 12 9.02 3.22 -35.16
C VAL A 12 8.19 3.08 -33.88
N THR A 13 8.86 2.81 -32.77
CA THR A 13 8.20 2.78 -31.46
C THR A 13 7.91 4.21 -31.07
N GLU A 14 6.63 4.58 -31.05
CA GLU A 14 6.19 5.83 -30.41
C GLU A 14 6.81 5.94 -29.01
N PRO A 15 7.17 7.16 -28.57
CA PRO A 15 7.73 7.35 -27.24
C PRO A 15 6.74 6.77 -26.21
N PRO A 16 7.24 5.98 -25.22
CA PRO A 16 6.36 5.31 -24.28
C PRO A 16 5.51 6.32 -23.53
N GLU A 17 4.22 6.02 -23.36
CA GLU A 17 3.33 6.84 -22.53
C GLU A 17 3.94 7.05 -21.14
N THR A 18 3.84 8.28 -20.63
CA THR A 18 4.34 8.64 -19.30
C THR A 18 3.20 9.18 -18.43
N TYR A 19 3.22 8.80 -17.16
CA TYR A 19 2.25 9.23 -16.16
C TYR A 19 3.00 9.96 -15.04
N GLY A 20 2.91 11.29 -15.02
CA GLY A 20 3.70 12.11 -14.09
C GLY A 20 5.21 11.98 -14.30
N GLY A 21 5.66 11.81 -15.55
CA GLY A 21 7.08 11.63 -15.89
C GLY A 21 7.61 10.20 -15.68
N VAL A 22 6.77 9.27 -15.22
CA VAL A 22 7.14 7.85 -15.07
C VAL A 22 6.66 7.05 -16.27
N PRO A 23 7.52 6.28 -16.97
CA PRO A 23 7.09 5.44 -18.07
C PRO A 23 6.06 4.39 -17.65
N GLU A 24 5.02 4.17 -18.45
CA GLU A 24 3.93 3.25 -18.15
C GLU A 24 4.41 1.83 -17.82
N PHE A 25 5.40 1.32 -18.57
CA PHE A 25 5.94 -0.02 -18.34
C PHE A 25 6.53 -0.18 -16.94
N VAL A 26 7.15 0.88 -16.37
CA VAL A 26 7.69 0.86 -15.00
C VAL A 26 6.54 0.72 -14.00
N ILE A 27 5.43 1.42 -14.22
CA ILE A 27 4.23 1.36 -13.36
C ILE A 27 3.64 -0.05 -13.39
N THR A 28 3.47 -0.60 -14.59
CA THR A 28 2.92 -1.94 -14.82
C THR A 28 3.81 -3.01 -14.20
N TYR A 29 5.13 -2.94 -14.41
CA TYR A 29 6.07 -3.89 -13.80
C TYR A 29 6.15 -3.76 -12.29
N LEU A 30 6.12 -2.55 -11.73
CA LEU A 30 6.11 -2.34 -10.28
C LEU A 30 4.85 -2.96 -9.66
N ASN A 31 3.67 -2.77 -10.28
CA ASN A 31 2.42 -3.38 -9.85
C ASN A 31 2.47 -4.92 -9.93
N TYR A 32 2.99 -5.46 -11.03
CA TYR A 32 3.24 -6.89 -11.16
C TYR A 32 4.15 -7.42 -10.04
N LYS A 33 5.34 -6.83 -9.86
CA LYS A 33 6.33 -7.24 -8.84
C LYS A 33 5.76 -7.16 -7.43
N SER A 34 5.01 -6.11 -7.10
CA SER A 34 4.37 -5.97 -5.79
C SER A 34 3.31 -7.07 -5.54
N ARG A 35 2.49 -7.40 -6.55
CA ARG A 35 1.52 -8.50 -6.45
C ARG A 35 2.20 -9.87 -6.37
N THR A 36 3.29 -10.07 -7.12
CA THR A 36 4.10 -11.29 -7.07
C THR A 36 4.77 -11.45 -5.70
N TYR A 37 5.27 -10.37 -5.10
CA TYR A 37 5.80 -10.36 -3.74
C TYR A 37 4.73 -10.78 -2.72
N ASP A 38 3.50 -10.27 -2.82
CA ASP A 38 2.39 -10.69 -1.98
C ASP A 38 2.06 -12.19 -2.12
N GLY A 39 2.02 -12.68 -3.37
CA GLY A 39 1.79 -14.10 -3.65
C GLY A 39 2.88 -15.00 -3.05
N LEU A 40 4.14 -14.61 -3.27
CA LEU A 40 5.30 -15.33 -2.74
C LEU A 40 5.34 -15.32 -1.21
N ASN A 41 5.03 -14.18 -0.58
CA ASN A 41 5.01 -14.09 0.87
C ASN A 41 3.90 -14.96 1.49
N LYS A 42 2.73 -15.04 0.84
CA LYS A 42 1.66 -15.96 1.25
C LYS A 42 2.08 -17.42 1.14
N LEU A 43 2.73 -17.79 0.03
CA LEU A 43 3.24 -19.14 -0.18
C LEU A 43 4.27 -19.50 0.90
N LEU A 44 5.23 -18.61 1.15
CA LEU A 44 6.27 -18.79 2.18
C LEU A 44 5.67 -18.98 3.57
N VAL A 45 4.69 -18.16 3.96
CA VAL A 45 3.99 -18.32 5.25
C VAL A 45 3.23 -19.65 5.31
N ALA A 46 2.53 -20.02 4.23
CA ALA A 46 1.82 -21.30 4.17
C ALA A 46 2.78 -22.49 4.30
N SER A 47 3.94 -22.45 3.64
CA SER A 47 4.97 -23.49 3.75
C SER A 47 5.54 -23.59 5.16
N LYS A 48 5.89 -22.46 5.80
CA LYS A 48 6.34 -22.43 7.21
C LYS A 48 5.32 -23.03 8.16
N ASN A 49 4.04 -22.70 7.98
CA ASN A 49 2.97 -23.23 8.82
C ASN A 49 2.75 -24.73 8.61
N ARG A 50 2.93 -25.25 7.37
CA ARG A 50 2.85 -26.69 7.11
C ARG A 50 3.96 -27.45 7.83
N LEU A 51 5.22 -26.98 7.74
CA LEU A 51 6.34 -27.58 8.46
C LEU A 51 6.08 -27.61 9.97
N ALA A 52 5.67 -26.47 10.53
CA ALA A 52 5.32 -26.39 11.95
C ALA A 52 4.17 -27.34 12.33
N GLY A 53 3.17 -27.49 11.45
CA GLY A 53 2.04 -28.41 11.65
C GLY A 53 2.44 -29.90 11.59
N CYS A 54 3.53 -30.24 10.90
CA CYS A 54 4.09 -31.59 10.89
C CYS A 54 4.94 -31.89 12.13
N GLY A 55 5.17 -30.92 13.02
CA GLY A 55 6.06 -31.07 14.18
C GLY A 55 7.53 -31.26 13.80
N ILE A 56 7.87 -31.01 12.54
CA ILE A 56 9.25 -31.07 12.04
C ILE A 56 9.89 -29.75 12.42
N GLU A 57 10.85 -29.80 13.35
CA GLU A 57 11.75 -28.67 13.56
C GLU A 57 12.51 -28.39 12.26
N ARG A 58 12.79 -27.11 12.01
CA ARG A 58 13.33 -26.68 10.73
C ARG A 58 14.70 -27.32 10.53
N ASP A 59 14.76 -28.32 9.66
CA ASP A 59 15.98 -28.98 9.28
C ASP A 59 16.53 -28.30 8.03
N GLU A 60 17.65 -27.59 8.18
CA GLU A 60 18.32 -26.89 7.08
C GLU A 60 18.81 -27.86 5.99
N GLU A 61 18.97 -29.14 6.30
CA GLU A 61 19.40 -30.17 5.35
C GLU A 61 18.27 -30.63 4.42
N HIS A 62 17.01 -30.53 4.86
CA HIS A 62 15.84 -31.07 4.14
C HIS A 62 14.82 -30.00 3.68
N ASP A 63 14.98 -28.74 4.08
CA ASP A 63 14.11 -27.62 3.65
C ASP A 63 14.82 -26.69 2.67
N ASP A 64 14.97 -27.14 1.41
CA ASP A 64 15.52 -26.36 0.30
C ASP A 64 14.49 -25.37 -0.30
N ILE A 65 13.20 -25.65 -0.12
CA ILE A 65 12.10 -24.83 -0.64
C ILE A 65 12.10 -23.44 0.01
N ILE A 66 12.13 -23.34 1.34
CA ILE A 66 11.98 -22.04 1.99
C ILE A 66 13.15 -21.09 1.69
N PRO A 67 14.44 -21.49 1.80
CA PRO A 67 15.57 -20.67 1.37
C PRO A 67 15.46 -20.25 -0.09
N GLY A 68 15.01 -21.14 -0.98
CA GLY A 68 14.76 -20.82 -2.40
C GLY A 68 13.72 -19.70 -2.57
N LEU A 69 12.58 -19.81 -1.88
CA LEU A 69 11.52 -18.77 -1.89
C LEU A 69 12.01 -17.45 -1.26
N GLU A 70 12.80 -17.50 -0.19
CA GLU A 70 13.41 -16.33 0.44
C GLU A 70 14.41 -15.63 -0.51
N GLY A 71 15.20 -16.41 -1.26
CA GLY A 71 16.11 -15.90 -2.29
C GLY A 71 15.37 -15.19 -3.42
N ILE A 72 14.29 -15.78 -3.94
CA ILE A 72 13.42 -15.17 -4.96
C ILE A 72 12.79 -13.88 -4.40
N LYS A 73 12.30 -13.92 -3.17
CA LYS A 73 11.73 -12.75 -2.48
C LYS A 73 12.74 -11.62 -2.41
N GLY A 74 13.98 -11.90 -2.03
CA GLY A 74 15.07 -10.92 -2.02
C GLY A 74 15.36 -10.32 -3.40
N LYS A 75 15.35 -11.13 -4.46
CA LYS A 75 15.50 -10.66 -5.85
C LYS A 75 14.38 -9.71 -6.26
N ILE A 76 13.12 -10.04 -5.93
CA ILE A 76 11.96 -9.19 -6.23
C ILE A 76 12.06 -7.86 -5.47
N VAL A 77 12.41 -7.87 -4.18
CA VAL A 77 12.55 -6.63 -3.38
C VAL A 77 13.59 -5.69 -3.97
N ARG A 78 14.77 -6.21 -4.36
CA ARG A 78 15.81 -5.40 -5.03
C ARG A 78 15.33 -4.84 -6.37
N SER A 79 14.51 -5.61 -7.11
CA SER A 79 13.92 -5.18 -8.37
C SER A 79 12.86 -4.08 -8.17
N ILE A 80 12.03 -4.20 -7.14
CA ILE A 80 11.07 -3.17 -6.71
C ILE A 80 11.82 -1.89 -6.34
N GLU A 81 12.89 -1.98 -5.55
CA GLU A 81 13.67 -0.81 -5.13
C GLU A 81 14.28 -0.03 -6.32
N LYS A 82 14.73 -0.74 -7.36
CA LYS A 82 15.22 -0.10 -8.60
C LYS A 82 14.11 0.68 -9.29
N ASP A 83 12.94 0.09 -9.47
CA ASP A 83 11.79 0.76 -10.08
C ASP A 83 11.34 1.95 -9.23
N LEU A 84 11.37 1.84 -7.90
CA LEU A 84 10.99 2.94 -7.01
C LEU A 84 11.84 4.21 -7.19
N GLY A 85 13.04 4.10 -7.76
CA GLY A 85 13.92 5.23 -8.09
C GLY A 85 13.31 6.27 -9.03
N TYR A 86 12.23 5.93 -9.75
CA TYR A 86 11.50 6.88 -10.61
C TYR A 86 10.61 7.87 -9.83
N TRP A 87 10.32 7.62 -8.56
CA TRP A 87 9.47 8.49 -7.75
C TRP A 87 10.28 9.28 -6.74
N ARG A 88 10.24 10.61 -6.82
CA ARG A 88 10.94 11.51 -5.89
C ARG A 88 10.60 11.26 -4.43
N ILE A 89 9.34 10.94 -4.11
CA ILE A 89 8.93 10.62 -2.73
C ILE A 89 9.69 9.41 -2.16
N TRP A 90 10.11 8.47 -3.01
CA TRP A 90 10.96 7.37 -2.58
C TRP A 90 12.39 7.83 -2.30
N THR A 91 13.01 8.51 -3.28
CA THR A 91 14.41 8.93 -3.20
C THR A 91 14.65 9.97 -2.12
N ASP A 92 13.73 10.92 -1.97
CA ASP A 92 13.90 12.11 -1.14
C ASP A 92 13.41 11.88 0.29
N TRP A 93 12.57 10.86 0.55
CA TRP A 93 11.95 10.69 1.86
C TRP A 93 11.71 9.23 2.30
N LEU A 94 10.85 8.47 1.61
CA LEU A 94 10.37 7.17 2.11
C LEU A 94 11.48 6.16 2.35
N LYS A 95 12.54 6.18 1.54
CA LYS A 95 13.70 5.30 1.71
C LYS A 95 14.40 5.51 3.06
N GLY A 96 14.36 6.73 3.59
CA GLY A 96 14.93 7.10 4.89
C GLY A 96 14.06 6.76 6.10
N VAL A 97 12.78 6.38 5.90
CA VAL A 97 11.86 6.09 7.00
C VAL A 97 12.04 4.65 7.50
N PRO A 98 12.55 4.42 8.72
CA PRO A 98 12.75 3.07 9.22
C PRO A 98 11.41 2.31 9.32
N GLY A 99 11.44 1.00 9.05
CA GLY A 99 10.23 0.16 9.01
C GLY A 99 9.42 0.27 7.71
N ILE A 100 9.75 1.18 6.79
CA ILE A 100 9.13 1.25 5.46
C ILE A 100 10.08 0.68 4.41
N GLY A 101 9.90 -0.62 4.10
CA GLY A 101 10.69 -1.29 3.05
C GLY A 101 10.14 -1.07 1.64
N PRO A 102 10.88 -1.49 0.60
CA PRO A 102 10.50 -1.30 -0.81
C PRO A 102 9.09 -1.83 -1.16
N ASP A 103 8.67 -2.98 -0.64
CA ASP A 103 7.33 -3.52 -0.89
C ASP A 103 6.20 -2.63 -0.30
N THR A 104 6.42 -2.10 0.91
CA THR A 104 5.43 -1.20 1.53
C THR A 104 5.38 0.13 0.78
N ALA A 105 6.55 0.67 0.42
CA ALA A 105 6.65 1.88 -0.38
C ALA A 105 6.01 1.72 -1.76
N SER A 106 6.23 0.61 -2.46
CA SER A 106 5.64 0.35 -3.78
C SER A 106 4.12 0.33 -3.71
N LYS A 107 3.53 -0.31 -2.69
CA LYS A 107 2.07 -0.30 -2.50
C LYS A 107 1.54 1.10 -2.24
N LEU A 108 2.20 1.87 -1.37
CA LEU A 108 1.80 3.25 -1.07
C LEU A 108 1.86 4.13 -2.32
N ILE A 109 2.98 4.11 -3.05
CA ILE A 109 3.18 4.92 -4.26
C ILE A 109 2.20 4.51 -5.37
N LEU A 110 2.02 3.21 -5.61
CA LEU A 110 1.06 2.72 -6.60
C LEU A 110 -0.37 3.13 -6.26
N TRP A 111 -0.76 3.02 -4.98
CA TRP A 111 -2.11 3.38 -4.55
C TRP A 111 -2.32 4.89 -4.40
N TRP A 112 -1.27 5.66 -4.20
CA TRP A 112 -1.31 7.11 -4.22
C TRP A 112 -1.55 7.64 -5.63
N ASN A 113 -0.67 7.26 -6.57
CA ASN A 113 -0.63 7.85 -7.90
C ASN A 113 -1.59 7.23 -8.91
N TYR A 114 -1.92 5.94 -8.78
CA TYR A 114 -2.53 5.20 -9.90
C TYR A 114 -3.80 4.45 -9.54
N LYS A 115 -4.71 4.40 -10.51
CA LYS A 115 -5.92 3.59 -10.53
C LYS A 115 -5.83 2.67 -11.74
N PHE A 116 -5.88 1.36 -11.47
CA PHE A 116 -5.91 0.34 -12.51
C PHE A 116 -7.36 0.03 -12.85
N VAL A 117 -7.87 0.60 -13.94
CA VAL A 117 -9.26 0.45 -14.39
C VAL A 117 -9.35 -0.76 -15.32
N PRO A 118 -10.16 -1.77 -14.99
CA PRO A 118 -10.36 -2.91 -15.87
C PRO A 118 -11.10 -2.46 -17.14
N ILE A 119 -10.58 -2.81 -18.30
CA ILE A 119 -11.14 -2.48 -19.61
C ILE A 119 -11.43 -3.73 -20.43
N CYS A 120 -12.36 -3.62 -21.37
CA CYS A 120 -12.68 -4.68 -22.31
C CYS A 120 -11.54 -4.83 -23.33
N GLY A 121 -11.04 -6.06 -23.53
CA GLY A 121 -9.99 -6.33 -24.52
C GLY A 121 -10.44 -6.10 -25.97
N ASP A 122 -11.74 -6.25 -26.26
CA ASP A 122 -12.27 -6.13 -27.62
C ASP A 122 -12.50 -4.67 -28.03
N CYS A 123 -13.06 -3.85 -27.14
CA CYS A 123 -13.49 -2.47 -27.47
C CYS A 123 -12.85 -1.38 -26.61
N GLY A 124 -12.03 -1.73 -25.61
CA GLY A 124 -11.35 -0.76 -24.75
C GLY A 124 -12.22 -0.02 -23.73
N THR A 125 -13.54 -0.26 -23.69
CA THR A 125 -14.44 0.42 -22.74
C THR A 125 -14.28 -0.10 -21.32
N ASP A 126 -14.58 0.77 -20.36
CA ASP A 126 -14.52 0.45 -18.93
C ASP A 126 -15.46 -0.70 -18.58
N LEU A 127 -14.93 -1.67 -17.83
CA LEU A 127 -15.72 -2.79 -17.36
C LEU A 127 -16.42 -2.44 -16.05
N ILE A 128 -17.73 -2.67 -16.02
CA ILE A 128 -18.54 -2.46 -14.83
C ILE A 128 -18.58 -3.77 -14.05
N ARG A 129 -18.40 -3.67 -12.74
CA ARG A 129 -18.54 -4.83 -11.86
C ARG A 129 -20.02 -5.08 -11.58
N LYS A 130 -20.58 -6.17 -12.11
CA LYS A 130 -21.91 -6.68 -11.78
C LYS A 130 -21.73 -7.93 -10.93
N GLU A 131 -22.17 -7.86 -9.68
CA GLU A 131 -21.97 -8.92 -8.66
C GLU A 131 -20.48 -9.32 -8.48
N LYS A 132 -20.10 -10.49 -9.02
CA LYS A 132 -18.75 -11.08 -8.93
C LYS A 132 -18.00 -11.08 -10.26
N THR A 133 -18.61 -10.60 -11.34
CA THR A 133 -18.02 -10.59 -12.68
C THR A 133 -17.90 -9.16 -13.21
N TYR A 134 -17.10 -9.02 -14.27
CA TYR A 134 -16.95 -7.77 -15.00
C TYR A 134 -17.74 -7.85 -16.30
N TRP A 135 -18.53 -6.83 -16.57
CA TRP A 135 -19.42 -6.73 -17.72
C TRP A 135 -19.01 -5.57 -18.61
N CYS A 136 -18.92 -5.82 -19.91
CA CYS A 136 -18.76 -4.78 -20.92
C CYS A 136 -20.12 -4.38 -21.47
N GLU A 137 -20.53 -3.13 -21.27
CA GLU A 137 -21.81 -2.64 -21.80
C GLU A 137 -21.81 -2.52 -23.31
N SER A 138 -20.70 -2.09 -23.93
CA SER A 138 -20.61 -1.91 -25.38
C SER A 138 -20.59 -3.23 -26.14
N CYS A 139 -19.87 -4.24 -25.66
CA CYS A 139 -19.84 -5.57 -26.28
C CYS A 139 -20.99 -6.47 -25.84
N ASN A 140 -21.75 -6.07 -24.80
CA ASN A 140 -22.78 -6.89 -24.16
C ASN A 140 -22.28 -8.29 -23.77
N LYS A 141 -21.02 -8.38 -23.31
CA LYS A 141 -20.33 -9.62 -22.95
C LYS A 141 -19.76 -9.52 -21.55
N THR A 142 -19.81 -10.63 -20.82
CA THR A 142 -19.01 -10.81 -19.61
C THR A 142 -17.54 -10.92 -20.02
N ALA A 143 -16.65 -10.21 -19.34
CA ALA A 143 -15.21 -10.46 -19.48
C ALA A 143 -14.95 -11.89 -18.97
N LYS A 144 -14.83 -12.85 -19.91
CA LYS A 144 -14.62 -14.27 -19.58
C LYS A 144 -13.35 -14.40 -18.75
N GLY A 145 -13.46 -15.13 -17.65
CA GLY A 145 -12.48 -15.20 -16.57
C GLY A 145 -11.20 -15.96 -16.88
N GLU A 146 -10.49 -15.65 -17.97
CA GLU A 146 -9.15 -16.18 -18.27
C GLU A 146 -8.04 -15.56 -17.38
N GLY A 147 -8.38 -15.25 -16.13
CA GLY A 147 -7.41 -14.94 -15.07
C GLY A 147 -6.82 -13.51 -15.07
N SER A 148 -6.71 -12.83 -16.21
CA SER A 148 -6.18 -11.46 -16.28
C SER A 148 -7.10 -10.51 -17.05
N LEU A 149 -7.68 -9.55 -16.34
CA LEU A 149 -8.34 -8.40 -16.97
C LEU A 149 -7.26 -7.46 -17.52
N VAL A 150 -7.44 -6.98 -18.74
CA VAL A 150 -6.66 -5.85 -19.26
C VAL A 150 -7.02 -4.63 -18.42
N GLN A 151 -6.01 -3.83 -18.06
CA GLN A 151 -6.21 -2.66 -17.21
C GLN A 151 -5.60 -1.43 -17.88
N ARG A 152 -6.36 -0.33 -17.92
CA ARG A 152 -5.83 1.01 -18.22
C ARG A 152 -5.32 1.64 -16.93
N ILE A 153 -4.23 2.38 -17.03
CA ILE A 153 -3.70 3.17 -15.92
C ILE A 153 -4.33 4.56 -15.98
N GLU A 154 -4.89 5.00 -14.85
CA GLU A 154 -5.36 6.37 -14.66
C GLU A 154 -4.62 7.01 -13.49
N MET A 155 -4.29 8.30 -13.62
CA MET A 155 -3.78 9.09 -12.51
C MET A 155 -4.86 9.25 -11.43
N ARG A 156 -4.42 9.24 -10.18
CA ARG A 156 -5.24 9.48 -9.00
C ARG A 156 -4.69 10.67 -8.24
N ASP A 157 -5.59 11.48 -7.69
CA ASP A 157 -5.24 12.54 -6.75
C ASP A 157 -6.07 12.44 -5.47
N PHE A 158 -5.48 12.86 -4.35
CA PHE A 158 -6.16 13.01 -3.07
C PHE A 158 -6.03 14.46 -2.58
N PRO A 159 -7.03 15.31 -2.88
CA PRO A 159 -6.96 16.74 -2.54
C PRO A 159 -6.84 17.04 -1.05
N THR A 160 -7.26 16.13 -0.17
CA THR A 160 -7.20 16.30 1.28
C THR A 160 -6.72 15.02 1.97
N ILE A 161 -6.08 15.19 3.13
CA ILE A 161 -5.63 14.06 3.95
C ILE A 161 -6.79 13.15 4.38
N SER A 162 -7.97 13.70 4.64
CA SER A 162 -9.16 12.91 5.01
C SER A 162 -9.57 11.93 3.91
N LYS A 163 -9.49 12.33 2.62
CA LYS A 163 -9.75 11.43 1.49
C LYS A 163 -8.72 10.30 1.42
N TRP A 164 -7.45 10.62 1.67
CA TRP A 164 -6.37 9.62 1.72
C TRP A 164 -6.56 8.63 2.87
N TRP A 165 -6.89 9.10 4.07
CA TRP A 165 -7.22 8.23 5.21
C TRP A 165 -8.47 7.37 4.97
N ALA A 166 -9.49 7.92 4.31
CA ALA A 166 -10.69 7.19 3.95
C ALA A 166 -10.36 6.01 3.04
N PHE A 167 -9.59 6.31 1.98
CA PHE A 167 -9.11 5.34 1.01
C PHE A 167 -8.21 4.26 1.63
N MET A 168 -7.33 4.64 2.57
CA MET A 168 -6.48 3.71 3.34
C MET A 168 -7.23 2.94 4.44
N GLY A 169 -8.50 3.26 4.69
CA GLY A 169 -9.34 2.57 5.67
C GLY A 169 -8.97 2.86 7.14
N VAL A 170 -8.34 4.00 7.38
CA VAL A 170 -7.99 4.48 8.74
C VAL A 170 -8.82 5.67 9.19
N HIS A 171 -9.76 6.15 8.38
CA HIS A 171 -10.70 7.20 8.77
C HIS A 171 -11.60 6.79 9.94
N CYS A 172 -12.20 7.79 10.56
CA CYS A 172 -13.33 7.64 11.46
C CYS A 172 -14.60 8.11 10.76
N ASP A 173 -15.74 7.57 11.16
CA ASP A 173 -17.06 8.08 10.78
C ASP A 173 -17.37 9.40 11.51
N GLU A 174 -18.58 9.93 11.27
CA GLU A 174 -19.09 11.17 11.87
C GLU A 174 -19.10 11.14 13.41
N ASN A 175 -19.18 9.96 14.02
CA ASN A 175 -19.16 9.76 15.46
C ASN A 175 -17.74 9.58 16.01
N GLY A 176 -16.70 9.72 15.17
CA GLY A 176 -15.32 9.48 15.55
C GLY A 176 -14.98 7.99 15.72
N VAL A 177 -15.85 7.08 15.29
CA VAL A 177 -15.67 5.63 15.42
C VAL A 177 -15.05 5.06 14.15
N LYS A 178 -14.18 4.06 14.31
CA LYS A 178 -13.59 3.36 13.16
C LYS A 178 -14.69 2.53 12.47
N PRO A 179 -14.92 2.70 11.16
CA PRO A 179 -16.03 2.05 10.50
C PRO A 179 -15.82 0.52 10.49
N LYS A 180 -16.92 -0.18 10.77
CA LYS A 180 -17.00 -1.65 10.77
C LYS A 180 -17.74 -2.11 9.51
N ARG A 181 -17.39 -3.28 9.00
CA ARG A 181 -18.19 -3.88 7.92
C ARG A 181 -19.55 -4.27 8.47
N LYS A 182 -20.60 -3.98 7.70
CA LYS A 182 -21.94 -4.48 7.93
C LYS A 182 -22.24 -5.54 6.88
N ALA A 183 -22.92 -6.62 7.27
CA ALA A 183 -23.30 -7.66 6.34
C ALA A 183 -24.25 -7.09 5.27
N GLY A 184 -24.04 -7.44 4.00
CA GLY A 184 -24.85 -6.92 2.89
C GLY A 184 -24.47 -5.53 2.36
N GLU A 185 -23.67 -4.76 3.11
CA GLU A 185 -23.25 -3.41 2.68
C GLU A 185 -21.83 -3.40 2.11
N GLN A 186 -21.65 -2.77 0.94
CA GLN A 186 -20.32 -2.55 0.37
C GLN A 186 -19.55 -1.51 1.19
N SER A 187 -18.39 -1.90 1.74
CA SER A 187 -17.54 -0.96 2.47
C SER A 187 -16.93 0.09 1.53
N ASN A 188 -16.87 1.35 1.97
CA ASN A 188 -16.22 2.46 1.27
C ASN A 188 -14.68 2.46 1.39
N TRP A 189 -14.07 1.44 2.02
CA TRP A 189 -12.60 1.27 2.08
C TRP A 189 -12.14 -0.08 1.54
N SER A 190 -10.84 -0.17 1.20
CA SER A 190 -10.21 -1.42 0.80
C SER A 190 -9.62 -2.17 1.99
N SER A 191 -9.98 -3.44 2.11
CA SER A 191 -9.42 -4.39 3.09
C SER A 191 -7.90 -4.45 3.05
N LYS A 192 -7.33 -4.56 1.84
CA LYS A 192 -5.88 -4.69 1.64
C LYS A 192 -5.13 -3.46 2.13
N LYS A 193 -5.69 -2.27 1.87
CA LYS A 193 -5.09 -0.99 2.28
C LYS A 193 -5.15 -0.79 3.78
N ARG A 194 -6.28 -1.15 4.40
CA ARG A 194 -6.44 -1.16 5.86
C ARG A 194 -5.48 -2.14 6.53
N THR A 195 -5.25 -3.31 5.92
CA THR A 195 -4.24 -4.26 6.38
C THR A 195 -2.83 -3.68 6.26
N LEU A 196 -2.46 -3.05 5.15
CA LEU A 196 -1.16 -2.39 5.01
C LEU A 196 -0.95 -1.33 6.10
N ALA A 197 -1.96 -0.49 6.33
CA ALA A 197 -1.94 0.52 7.37
C ALA A 197 -1.69 -0.10 8.77
N HIS A 198 -2.33 -1.23 9.07
CA HIS A 198 -2.07 -1.96 10.31
C HIS A 198 -0.62 -2.50 10.38
N LEU A 199 -0.12 -3.11 9.30
CA LEU A 199 1.24 -3.63 9.23
C LEU A 199 2.28 -2.52 9.41
N ILE A 200 2.05 -1.31 8.89
CA ILE A 200 2.90 -0.14 9.15
C ILE A 200 2.94 0.18 10.64
N GLY A 201 1.79 0.18 11.32
CA GLY A 201 1.72 0.40 12.77
C GLY A 201 2.42 -0.70 13.58
N GLU A 202 2.36 -1.95 13.12
CA GLU A 202 3.14 -3.04 13.71
C GLU A 202 4.64 -2.85 13.51
N GLN A 203 5.08 -2.39 12.33
CA GLN A 203 6.48 -2.04 12.11
C GLN A 203 6.90 -0.97 13.11
N PHE A 204 6.20 0.16 13.22
CA PHE A 204 6.58 1.19 14.19
C PHE A 204 6.65 0.67 15.63
N ASN A 205 5.74 -0.22 16.04
CA ASN A 205 5.77 -0.84 17.36
C ASN A 205 7.02 -1.73 17.59
N ARG A 206 7.51 -2.43 16.56
CA ARG A 206 8.75 -3.25 16.64
C ARG A 206 10.02 -2.41 16.84
N TRP A 207 9.99 -1.13 16.46
CA TRP A 207 11.14 -0.22 16.53
C TRP A 207 11.17 0.65 17.80
N THR A 208 10.32 0.35 18.79
CA THR A 208 10.20 1.10 20.06
C THR A 208 11.48 1.21 20.88
N LYS A 209 12.42 0.28 20.72
CA LYS A 209 13.72 0.29 21.41
C LYS A 209 14.80 1.13 20.70
N ARG A 210 14.50 1.71 19.54
CA ARG A 210 15.43 2.49 18.71
C ARG A 210 15.00 3.95 18.68
N ASP A 211 15.88 4.83 18.23
CA ASP A 211 15.55 6.23 18.01
C ASP A 211 14.64 6.44 16.78
N HIS A 212 13.40 5.98 16.90
CA HIS A 212 12.42 5.99 15.84
C HIS A 212 11.30 6.99 16.14
N LYS A 213 11.22 8.09 15.38
CA LYS A 213 10.29 9.23 15.61
C LYS A 213 8.83 8.76 15.69
N TYR A 214 8.36 7.91 14.75
CA TYR A 214 7.00 7.34 14.83
C TYR A 214 6.78 6.37 16.00
N ALA A 215 7.78 5.58 16.40
CA ALA A 215 7.64 4.67 17.53
C ALA A 215 7.54 5.45 18.86
N LYS A 216 8.33 6.53 19.00
CA LYS A 216 8.23 7.48 20.12
C LYS A 216 6.83 8.11 20.18
N PHE A 217 6.31 8.58 19.05
CA PHE A 217 4.95 9.10 18.97
C PHE A 217 3.90 8.06 19.38
N LEU A 218 4.03 6.81 18.90
CA LEU A 218 3.14 5.71 19.27
C LEU A 218 3.16 5.45 20.78
N LEU A 219 4.33 5.41 21.41
CA LEU A 219 4.47 5.21 22.87
C LEU A 219 3.81 6.35 23.65
N ALA A 220 3.98 7.59 23.20
CA ALA A 220 3.32 8.75 23.81
C ALA A 220 1.79 8.64 23.73
N GLN A 221 1.24 8.23 22.57
CA GLN A 221 -0.21 8.00 22.45
C GLN A 221 -0.68 6.81 23.28
N LYS A 222 0.12 5.74 23.41
CA LYS A 222 -0.20 4.60 24.26
C LYS A 222 -0.37 5.03 25.72
N GLU A 223 0.54 5.86 26.22
CA GLU A 223 0.48 6.41 27.57
C GLU A 223 -0.72 7.34 27.76
N LYS A 224 -0.99 8.22 26.79
CA LYS A 224 -2.18 9.07 26.78
C LYS A 224 -3.48 8.25 26.88
N HIS A 225 -3.61 7.19 26.09
CA HIS A 225 -4.77 6.31 26.12
C HIS A 225 -4.87 5.52 27.42
N ARG A 226 -3.74 5.09 27.99
CA ARG A 226 -3.71 4.43 29.31
C ARG A 226 -4.21 5.35 30.42
N ARG A 227 -3.79 6.61 30.44
CA ARG A 227 -4.30 7.61 31.40
C ARG A 227 -5.80 7.87 31.25
N LYS A 228 -6.26 8.04 30.00
CA LYS A 228 -7.67 8.40 29.70
C LYS A 228 -8.66 7.24 29.87
N ASN A 229 -8.25 6.03 29.49
CA ASN A 229 -9.14 4.87 29.35
C ASN A 229 -8.80 3.70 30.27
N GLY A 230 -7.66 3.72 30.98
CA GLY A 230 -7.26 2.65 31.90
C GLY A 230 -7.95 2.67 33.26
N LYS A 231 -8.67 3.75 33.59
CA LYS A 231 -9.37 3.94 34.88
C LYS A 231 -10.90 4.04 34.76
N ARG A 232 -11.46 3.68 33.61
CA ARG A 232 -12.93 3.75 33.37
C ARG A 232 -13.60 2.45 33.81
N ASP A 233 -14.88 2.51 34.15
CA ASP A 233 -15.70 1.33 34.51
C ASP A 233 -15.66 0.23 33.43
N LYS A 234 -15.48 0.64 32.16
CA LYS A 234 -15.14 -0.25 31.05
C LYS A 234 -13.75 0.07 30.50
N ALA A 235 -12.74 -0.25 31.31
CA ALA A 235 -11.35 0.03 30.98
C ALA A 235 -10.95 -0.63 29.66
N TRP A 236 -10.17 0.08 28.85
CA TRP A 236 -9.62 -0.50 27.64
C TRP A 236 -8.55 -1.52 28.01
N SER A 237 -8.63 -2.72 27.41
CA SER A 237 -7.52 -3.68 27.47
C SER A 237 -6.26 -3.09 26.85
N ASP A 238 -5.09 -3.60 27.24
CA ASP A 238 -3.81 -3.18 26.65
C ASP A 238 -3.80 -3.32 25.12
N GLY A 239 -4.50 -4.33 24.58
CA GLY A 239 -4.68 -4.51 23.14
C GLY A 239 -5.50 -3.37 22.50
N HIS A 240 -6.57 -2.91 23.14
CA HIS A 240 -7.34 -1.75 22.66
C HIS A 240 -6.49 -0.47 22.69
N ILE A 241 -5.74 -0.26 23.77
CA ILE A 241 -4.84 0.89 23.92
C ILE A 241 -3.77 0.89 22.83
N LEU A 242 -3.12 -0.26 22.59
CA LEU A 242 -2.10 -0.40 21.56
C LEU A 242 -2.68 -0.16 20.15
N ASN A 243 -3.84 -0.74 19.84
CA ASN A 243 -4.48 -0.57 18.53
C ASN A 243 -4.88 0.88 18.26
N ALA A 244 -5.34 1.61 19.28
CA ALA A 244 -5.65 3.02 19.17
C ALA A 244 -4.39 3.85 18.91
N ALA A 245 -3.32 3.62 19.69
CA ALA A 245 -2.03 4.30 19.52
C ALA A 245 -1.40 4.01 18.15
N GLN A 246 -1.43 2.77 17.68
CA GLN A 246 -0.99 2.38 16.34
C GLN A 246 -1.79 3.11 15.25
N ASN A 247 -3.12 3.18 15.40
CA ASN A 247 -3.97 3.86 14.42
C ASN A 247 -3.64 5.36 14.32
N GLU A 248 -3.35 6.02 15.44
CA GLU A 248 -2.91 7.42 15.44
C GLU A 248 -1.51 7.60 14.83
N ALA A 249 -0.55 6.73 15.16
CA ALA A 249 0.79 6.78 14.56
C ALA A 249 0.75 6.57 13.05
N VAL A 250 -0.11 5.67 12.57
CA VAL A 250 -0.31 5.42 11.14
C VAL A 250 -1.01 6.61 10.46
N LYS A 251 -2.01 7.22 11.11
CA LYS A 251 -2.63 8.45 10.59
C LYS A 251 -1.60 9.56 10.42
N LEU A 252 -0.73 9.74 11.42
CA LEU A 252 0.37 10.71 11.36
C LEU A 252 1.33 10.41 10.20
N PHE A 253 1.78 9.16 10.07
CA PHE A 253 2.62 8.75 8.93
C PHE A 253 1.96 9.01 7.57
N LEU A 254 0.67 8.68 7.43
CA LEU A 254 -0.06 8.92 6.18
C LEU A 254 -0.28 10.43 5.91
N ALA A 255 -0.38 11.25 6.97
CA ALA A 255 -0.41 12.71 6.85
C ALA A 255 0.94 13.25 6.37
N HIS A 256 2.04 12.77 6.94
CA HIS A 256 3.37 13.09 6.47
C HIS A 256 3.56 12.68 5.01
N PHE A 257 3.17 11.45 4.64
CA PHE A 257 3.20 10.98 3.26
C PHE A 257 2.47 11.90 2.31
N TRP A 258 1.23 12.26 2.66
CA TRP A 258 0.41 13.15 1.85
C TRP A 258 1.05 14.53 1.68
N THR A 259 1.59 15.10 2.76
CA THR A 259 2.28 16.41 2.73
C THR A 259 3.52 16.36 1.86
N VAL A 260 4.40 15.36 2.05
CA VAL A 260 5.62 15.20 1.26
C VAL A 260 5.30 14.96 -0.21
N ALA A 261 4.39 14.03 -0.52
CA ALA A 261 3.97 13.73 -1.88
C ALA A 261 3.49 14.98 -2.62
N ARG A 262 2.55 15.72 -2.01
CA ARG A 262 1.98 16.91 -2.65
C ARG A 262 2.99 18.03 -2.79
N THR A 263 3.89 18.22 -1.81
CA THR A 263 4.94 19.24 -1.91
C THR A 263 5.91 18.92 -3.05
N LEU A 264 6.32 17.66 -3.19
CA LEU A 264 7.19 17.23 -4.30
C LEU A 264 6.52 17.30 -5.67
N GLU A 265 5.19 17.17 -5.71
CA GLU A 265 4.35 17.32 -6.91
C GLU A 265 3.91 18.79 -7.15
N GLU A 266 4.38 19.74 -6.33
CA GLU A 266 4.01 21.16 -6.39
C GLU A 266 2.49 21.40 -6.29
N LYS A 267 1.78 20.49 -5.62
CA LYS A 267 0.35 20.57 -5.39
C LYS A 267 0.04 21.29 -4.07
N PRO A 268 -1.09 22.01 -3.99
CA PRO A 268 -1.45 22.73 -2.77
C PRO A 268 -1.62 21.78 -1.59
N VAL A 269 -0.96 22.12 -0.48
CA VAL A 269 -1.03 21.42 0.80
C VAL A 269 -1.98 22.20 1.71
N SER A 270 -3.18 21.69 1.92
CA SER A 270 -4.07 22.18 2.98
C SER A 270 -3.49 21.84 4.34
N LEU A 271 -3.60 22.76 5.30
CA LEU A 271 -3.35 22.46 6.71
C LEU A 271 -4.23 21.28 7.16
N PRO A 272 -3.75 20.41 8.06
CA PRO A 272 -4.55 19.31 8.59
C PRO A 272 -5.85 19.85 9.20
N TYR A 273 -6.95 19.10 9.04
CA TYR A 273 -8.25 19.39 9.66
C TYR A 273 -8.14 19.80 11.14
N ALA A 274 -7.21 19.17 11.86
CA ALA A 274 -6.91 19.44 13.26
C ALA A 274 -6.45 20.90 13.52
N GLY A 275 -5.66 21.49 12.63
CA GLY A 275 -5.19 22.86 12.76
C GLY A 275 -6.24 23.89 12.33
N THR A 276 -6.96 23.62 11.25
CA THR A 276 -7.92 24.57 10.67
C THR A 276 -9.26 24.62 11.38
N ILE A 277 -9.79 23.47 11.81
CA ILE A 277 -11.13 23.37 12.38
C ILE A 277 -11.10 23.09 13.89
N MET A 278 -10.11 22.34 14.37
CA MET A 278 -9.99 21.99 15.80
C MET A 278 -9.02 22.88 16.58
N GLY A 279 -8.36 23.84 15.92
CA GLY A 279 -7.48 24.82 16.57
C GLY A 279 -6.21 24.25 17.20
N HIS A 280 -5.77 23.05 16.79
CA HIS A 280 -4.51 22.49 17.28
C HIS A 280 -3.31 23.25 16.72
N THR A 281 -2.51 23.85 17.61
CA THR A 281 -1.29 24.59 17.26
C THR A 281 -0.11 23.68 16.93
N ASP A 282 -0.10 22.46 17.48
CA ASP A 282 1.05 21.56 17.42
C ASP A 282 0.98 20.67 16.16
N ILE A 283 1.20 21.28 15.00
CA ILE A 283 1.33 20.54 13.74
C ILE A 283 2.71 19.87 13.72
N ILE A 284 2.70 18.54 13.75
CA ILE A 284 3.92 17.74 13.63
C ILE A 284 4.34 17.70 12.16
N ALA A 285 5.53 18.22 11.87
CA ALA A 285 6.12 18.18 10.54
C ALA A 285 6.55 16.75 10.14
N PRO A 286 6.64 16.44 8.83
CA PRO A 286 7.06 15.14 8.36
C PRO A 286 8.39 14.68 8.95
N PHE A 287 8.36 13.58 9.70
CA PHE A 287 9.58 12.98 10.24
C PHE A 287 10.49 12.49 9.12
N TYR A 288 11.79 12.68 9.29
CA TYR A 288 12.84 12.24 8.36
C TYR A 288 12.80 12.98 7.00
N TRP A 289 12.17 14.15 6.96
CA TRP A 289 12.12 15.03 5.79
C TRP A 289 12.81 16.34 6.17
N ASP A 290 14.14 16.30 6.09
CA ASP A 290 15.04 17.43 6.37
C ASP A 290 15.94 17.63 5.13
#